data_AF-A0A645II07-F1
#
_entry.id   AF-A0A645II07-F1
#
_cell.length_a   1.000
_cell.length_b   1.000
_cell.length_c   1.000
_cell.angle_alpha   90.00
_cell.angle_beta   90.00
_cell.angle_gamma   90.00
#
_symmetry.space_group_name_H-M   'P 1'
#
loop_
_entity.id
_entity.type
_entity.pdbx_description
1 polymer ?
#
loop_
_entity_poly.entity_id
_entity_poly.type
_entity_poly.pdbx_seq_one_letter_code
_entity_poly.pdbx_strand_id
1 'polypeptide(L)'
;MRISNKKGFTLIELVVVLAILAVLAAIIVPTTFSSIEKARQTADVANLDALNAAVRMEKIIDQTTNPVTYVTAKAAFHNAGIDALPTIQSNQYKGFGWDATNHVVILVTDAANSVAYADFTGTIG
;
A
#
# COMPACT_ATOMS: atom_id res chain seq x y z
N MET A 1 43.21 49.69 7.60
CA MET A 1 41.85 49.34 7.12
C MET A 1 41.98 48.04 6.31
N ARG A 2 41.53 46.89 6.82
CA ARG A 2 41.63 45.60 6.09
C ARG A 2 40.55 45.58 5.00
N ILE A 3 40.97 45.54 3.74
CA ILE A 3 40.07 45.34 2.60
C ILE A 3 39.68 43.85 2.60
N SER A 4 38.42 43.57 2.90
CA SER A 4 37.82 42.24 2.81
C SER A 4 37.62 41.86 1.34
N ASN A 5 38.42 40.92 0.84
CA ASN A 5 38.23 40.27 -0.45
C ASN A 5 36.87 39.53 -0.46
N LYS A 6 35.82 40.18 -0.96
CA LYS A 6 34.57 39.49 -1.28
C LYS A 6 34.82 38.66 -2.55
N LYS A 7 34.97 37.35 -2.38
CA LYS A 7 34.96 36.40 -3.49
C LYS A 7 33.55 36.37 -4.07
N GLY A 8 33.38 36.88 -5.29
CA GLY A 8 32.12 36.78 -6.04
C GLY A 8 32.02 35.39 -6.67
N PHE A 9 30.83 34.80 -6.58
CA PHE A 9 30.48 33.56 -7.28
C PHE A 9 30.43 33.83 -8.78
N THR A 10 31.10 33.02 -9.60
CA THR A 10 31.07 33.19 -11.05
C THR A 10 29.83 32.52 -11.64
N LEU A 11 29.28 33.08 -12.71
CA LEU A 11 28.15 32.46 -13.42
C LEU A 11 28.51 31.07 -13.96
N ILE A 12 29.76 30.86 -14.35
CA ILE A 12 30.24 29.57 -14.85
C ILE A 12 30.26 28.49 -13.76
N GLU A 13 30.63 28.85 -12.52
CA GLU A 13 30.54 27.94 -11.37
C GLU A 13 29.10 27.49 -11.13
N LEU A 14 28.11 28.39 -11.29
CA LEU A 14 26.70 28.01 -11.18
C LEU A 14 26.26 27.04 -12.29
N VAL A 15 26.63 27.34 -13.53
CA VAL A 15 26.18 26.59 -14.71
C VAL A 15 26.74 25.17 -14.70
N VAL A 16 28.02 24.99 -14.35
CA VAL A 16 28.64 23.65 -14.27
C VAL A 16 27.99 22.81 -13.18
N VAL A 17 27.66 23.41 -12.03
CA VAL A 17 26.98 22.69 -10.94
C VAL A 17 25.59 22.23 -11.35
N LEU A 18 24.80 23.10 -11.98
CA LEU A 18 23.46 22.73 -12.48
C LEU A 18 23.53 21.65 -13.57
N ALA A 19 24.55 21.69 -14.42
CA ALA A 19 24.77 20.66 -15.44
C ALA A 19 25.00 19.27 -14.82
N ILE A 20 25.82 19.17 -13.76
CA ILE A 20 26.05 17.89 -13.06
C ILE A 20 24.79 17.46 -12.29
N LEU A 21 24.11 18.37 -11.60
CA LEU A 21 22.85 18.06 -10.89
C LEU A 21 21.77 17.56 -11.84
N ALA A 22 21.67 18.09 -13.06
CA ALA A 22 20.72 17.65 -14.07
C ALA A 22 20.97 16.20 -14.51
N VAL A 23 22.23 15.81 -14.73
CA VAL A 23 22.60 14.43 -15.09
C VAL A 23 22.28 13.45 -13.96
N LEU A 24 22.58 13.81 -12.70
CA LEU A 24 22.25 12.98 -11.54
C LEU A 24 20.73 12.83 -11.37
N ALA A 25 19.99 13.93 -11.47
CA ALA A 25 18.54 13.92 -11.37
C ALA A 25 17.89 13.07 -12.47
N ALA A 26 18.40 13.11 -13.70
CA ALA A 26 17.87 12.35 -14.83
C ALA A 26 17.88 10.82 -14.58
N ILE A 27 18.86 10.31 -13.84
CA ILE A 27 18.97 8.87 -13.53
C ILE A 27 18.14 8.51 -12.29
N ILE A 28 18.15 9.37 -11.27
CA ILE A 28 17.51 9.11 -9.96
C ILE A 28 15.98 9.20 -10.05
N VAL A 29 15.44 10.21 -10.72
CA VAL A 29 14.00 10.47 -10.77
C VAL A 29 13.18 9.26 -11.29
N PRO A 30 13.47 8.62 -12.44
CA PRO A 30 12.64 7.51 -12.92
C PRO A 30 12.65 6.28 -12.00
N THR A 31 13.79 6.00 -11.36
CA THR A 31 13.92 4.84 -10.46
C THR A 31 13.20 5.04 -9.14
N THR A 32 13.24 6.27 -8.59
CA THR A 32 12.55 6.58 -7.33
C THR A 32 11.04 6.42 -7.41
N PHE A 33 10.40 6.81 -8.53
CA PHE A 33 8.96 6.63 -8.70
C PHE A 33 8.53 5.15 -8.71
N SER A 34 9.30 4.28 -9.38
CA SER A 34 9.01 2.84 -9.40
C SER A 34 9.18 2.22 -8.01
N SER A 35 10.21 2.61 -7.29
CA SER A 35 10.47 2.11 -5.93
C SER A 35 9.38 2.53 -4.94
N ILE A 36 8.86 3.76 -5.05
CA ILE A 36 7.74 4.22 -4.23
C ILE A 36 6.48 3.39 -4.50
N GLU A 37 6.17 3.15 -5.78
CA GLU A 37 4.99 2.35 -6.13
C GLU A 37 5.11 0.90 -5.62
N LYS A 38 6.30 0.30 -5.71
CA LYS A 38 6.56 -1.02 -5.11
C LYS A 38 6.40 -1.01 -3.58
N ALA A 39 6.85 0.05 -2.90
CA ALA A 39 6.65 0.18 -1.46
C ALA A 39 5.16 0.26 -1.10
N ARG A 40 4.36 0.98 -1.90
CA ARG A 40 2.90 1.05 -1.74
C ARG A 40 2.24 -0.32 -1.95
N GLN A 41 2.67 -1.07 -2.97
CA GLN A 41 2.19 -2.45 -3.18
C GLN A 41 2.53 -3.36 -2.01
N THR A 42 3.77 -3.30 -1.50
CA THR A 42 4.18 -4.08 -0.32
C THR A 42 3.35 -3.72 0.91
N ALA A 43 3.02 -2.44 1.10
CA ALA A 43 2.15 -2.01 2.19
C ALA A 43 0.73 -2.59 2.06
N ASP A 44 0.16 -2.59 0.86
CA ASP A 44 -1.16 -3.20 0.60
C ASP A 44 -1.15 -4.71 0.85
N VAL A 45 -0.08 -5.41 0.47
CA VAL A 45 0.10 -6.84 0.76
C VAL A 45 0.28 -7.09 2.26
N ALA A 46 1.06 -6.27 2.97
CA ALA A 46 1.21 -6.40 4.42
C ALA A 46 -0.13 -6.22 5.16
N ASN A 47 -0.95 -5.28 4.70
CA ASN A 47 -2.30 -5.07 5.20
C ASN A 47 -3.20 -6.29 4.90
N LEU A 48 -3.11 -6.85 3.69
CA LEU A 48 -3.81 -8.09 3.33
C LEU A 48 -3.44 -9.25 4.27
N ASP A 49 -2.16 -9.42 4.55
CA ASP A 49 -1.66 -10.48 5.42
C ASP A 49 -2.16 -10.31 6.86
N ALA A 50 -2.26 -9.08 7.36
CA ALA A 50 -2.83 -8.77 8.66
C ALA A 50 -4.32 -9.14 8.73
N LEU A 51 -5.10 -8.83 7.69
CA LEU A 51 -6.50 -9.24 7.58
C LEU A 51 -6.61 -10.78 7.56
N ASN A 52 -5.84 -11.45 6.71
CA ASN A 52 -5.85 -12.91 6.64
C ASN A 52 -5.37 -13.57 7.95
N ALA A 53 -4.50 -12.92 8.71
CA ALA A 53 -4.11 -13.39 10.04
C ALA A 53 -5.29 -13.37 11.02
N ALA A 54 -6.11 -12.31 11.01
CA ALA A 54 -7.32 -12.24 11.80
C ALA A 54 -8.31 -13.37 11.44
N VAL A 55 -8.54 -13.60 10.14
CA VAL A 55 -9.40 -14.71 9.66
C VAL A 55 -8.89 -16.07 10.15
N ARG A 56 -7.57 -16.31 10.09
CA ARG A 56 -6.97 -17.56 10.58
C ARG A 56 -7.11 -17.71 12.10
N MET A 57 -6.99 -16.61 12.84
CA MET A 57 -7.13 -16.62 14.30
C MET A 57 -8.55 -16.99 14.71
N GLU A 58 -9.56 -16.47 14.01
CA GLU A 58 -10.96 -16.79 14.28
C GLU A 58 -11.24 -18.29 14.15
N LYS A 59 -10.68 -18.94 13.13
CA LYS A 59 -10.79 -20.40 12.96
C LYS A 59 -10.22 -21.18 14.15
N ILE A 60 -9.21 -20.65 14.82
CA ILE A 60 -8.60 -21.27 16.01
C ILE A 60 -9.52 -21.07 17.23
N ILE A 61 -10.14 -19.89 17.35
CA ILE A 61 -11.02 -19.53 18.47
C ILE A 61 -12.34 -20.30 18.40
N ASP A 62 -12.96 -20.39 17.23
CA ASP A 62 -14.28 -21.02 17.07
C ASP A 62 -14.21 -22.55 17.28
N GLN A 63 -13.02 -23.17 17.24
CA GLN A 63 -12.79 -24.62 17.39
C GLN A 63 -13.65 -25.52 16.48
N THR A 64 -14.44 -24.95 15.58
CA THR A 64 -15.25 -25.66 14.60
C THR A 64 -14.46 -25.86 13.32
N THR A 65 -14.80 -26.92 12.58
CA THR A 65 -14.25 -27.15 11.23
C THR A 65 -15.01 -26.38 10.16
N ASN A 66 -15.95 -25.51 10.55
CA ASN A 66 -16.77 -24.79 9.61
C ASN A 66 -15.90 -23.82 8.79
N PRO A 67 -16.19 -23.69 7.50
CA PRO A 67 -15.52 -22.70 6.68
C PRO A 67 -15.83 -21.29 7.22
N VAL A 68 -14.79 -20.47 7.37
CA VAL A 68 -14.96 -19.06 7.75
C VAL A 68 -15.73 -18.37 6.63
N THR A 69 -16.88 -17.77 6.92
CA THR A 69 -17.66 -17.01 5.93
C THR A 69 -17.25 -15.54 5.95
N TYR A 70 -17.72 -14.74 4.98
CA TYR A 70 -17.50 -13.29 5.02
C TYR A 70 -17.99 -12.66 6.34
N VAL A 71 -19.15 -13.10 6.85
CA VAL A 71 -19.74 -12.56 8.08
C VAL A 71 -18.84 -12.88 9.28
N THR A 72 -18.33 -14.11 9.35
CA THR A 72 -17.39 -14.55 10.40
C THR A 72 -16.03 -13.86 10.25
N ALA A 73 -15.55 -13.64 9.03
CA ALA A 73 -14.33 -12.87 8.78
C ALA A 73 -14.48 -11.41 9.23
N LYS A 74 -15.65 -10.79 9.03
CA LYS A 74 -15.94 -9.45 9.54
C LYS A 74 -15.86 -9.39 11.07
N ALA A 75 -16.40 -10.40 11.75
CA ALA A 75 -16.28 -10.52 13.20
C ALA A 75 -14.81 -10.73 13.63
N ALA A 76 -14.04 -11.54 12.89
CA ALA A 76 -12.61 -11.75 13.12
C ALA A 76 -11.82 -10.44 13.05
N PHE A 77 -12.11 -9.58 12.08
CA PHE A 77 -11.48 -8.26 11.96
C PHE A 77 -11.79 -7.38 13.16
N HIS A 78 -13.06 -7.33 13.58
CA HIS A 78 -13.46 -6.58 14.78
C HIS A 78 -12.74 -7.08 16.04
N ASN A 79 -12.67 -8.40 16.22
CA ASN A 79 -11.93 -9.03 17.33
C ASN A 79 -10.43 -8.72 17.29
N ALA A 80 -9.87 -8.52 16.09
CA ALA A 80 -8.49 -8.09 15.89
C ALA A 80 -8.30 -6.56 16.00
N GLY A 81 -9.34 -5.80 16.32
CA GLY A 81 -9.30 -4.33 16.43
C GLY A 81 -9.32 -3.59 15.09
N ILE A 82 -9.79 -4.25 14.03
CA ILE A 82 -9.88 -3.71 12.66
C ILE A 82 -11.35 -3.39 12.37
N ASP A 83 -11.78 -2.18 12.75
CA ASP A 83 -13.15 -1.68 12.53
C ASP A 83 -13.32 -0.97 11.18
N ALA A 84 -12.24 -0.77 10.45
CA ALA A 84 -12.25 -0.23 9.10
C ALA A 84 -11.16 -0.92 8.30
N LEU A 85 -11.47 -1.25 7.04
CA LEU A 85 -10.46 -1.79 6.14
C LEU A 85 -9.38 -0.74 5.90
N PRO A 86 -8.10 -1.14 5.88
CA PRO A 86 -7.02 -0.22 5.55
C PRO A 86 -7.22 0.37 4.16
N THR A 87 -6.81 1.62 3.97
CA THR A 87 -6.88 2.26 2.66
C THR A 87 -5.80 1.71 1.74
N ILE A 88 -6.18 1.39 0.51
CA ILE A 88 -5.23 0.99 -0.54
C ILE A 88 -4.33 2.15 -0.89
N GLN A 89 -3.02 1.89 -0.89
CA GLN A 89 -2.01 2.88 -1.22
C GLN A 89 -1.59 2.76 -2.67
N SER A 90 -1.40 1.57 -3.23
CA SER A 90 -0.88 1.43 -4.60
C SER A 90 -1.90 1.83 -5.67
N ASN A 91 -1.40 2.11 -6.87
CA ASN A 91 -2.24 2.38 -8.03
C ASN A 91 -2.73 1.08 -8.72
N GLN A 92 -2.23 -0.08 -8.31
CA GLN A 92 -2.56 -1.38 -8.91
C GLN A 92 -3.88 -1.94 -8.39
N TYR A 93 -4.17 -1.76 -7.10
CA TYR A 93 -5.32 -2.35 -6.43
C TYR A 93 -6.45 -1.32 -6.25
N LYS A 94 -7.69 -1.81 -6.17
CA LYS A 94 -8.89 -0.99 -5.96
C LYS A 94 -9.51 -1.18 -4.58
N GLY A 95 -9.24 -2.31 -3.93
CA GLY A 95 -9.76 -2.62 -2.62
C GLY A 95 -9.40 -4.02 -2.16
N PHE A 96 -9.96 -4.37 -1.00
CA PHE A 96 -9.97 -5.73 -0.47
C PHE A 96 -11.31 -6.39 -0.82
N GLY A 97 -11.27 -7.66 -1.18
CA GLY A 97 -12.46 -8.47 -1.44
C GLY A 97 -12.40 -9.80 -0.71
N TRP A 98 -13.54 -10.48 -0.64
CA TRP A 98 -13.66 -11.81 -0.04
C TRP A 98 -13.71 -12.93 -1.08
N ASP A 99 -12.75 -13.87 -1.02
CA ASP A 99 -12.80 -15.12 -1.78
C ASP A 99 -13.59 -16.17 -0.99
N ALA A 100 -14.83 -16.44 -1.43
CA ALA A 100 -15.71 -17.41 -0.79
C ALA A 100 -15.32 -18.87 -1.01
N THR A 101 -14.49 -19.17 -2.02
CA THR A 101 -14.01 -20.53 -2.29
C THR A 101 -12.83 -20.88 -1.40
N ASN A 102 -11.91 -19.93 -1.22
CA ASN A 102 -10.69 -20.15 -0.44
C ASN A 102 -10.79 -19.64 1.00
N HIS A 103 -11.88 -18.95 1.37
CA HIS A 103 -12.12 -18.38 2.70
C HIS A 103 -11.03 -17.42 3.15
N VAL A 104 -10.59 -16.55 2.23
CA VAL A 104 -9.51 -15.58 2.45
C VAL A 104 -9.88 -14.21 1.90
N VAL A 105 -9.25 -13.19 2.45
CA VAL A 105 -9.23 -11.85 1.87
C VAL A 105 -8.24 -11.83 0.72
N ILE A 106 -8.60 -11.10 -0.34
CA ILE A 106 -7.75 -10.88 -1.51
C ILE A 106 -7.71 -9.39 -1.90
N LEU A 107 -6.63 -9.00 -2.59
CA LEU A 107 -6.53 -7.69 -3.23
C LEU A 107 -7.20 -7.75 -4.60
N VAL A 108 -8.04 -6.76 -4.88
CA VAL A 108 -8.84 -6.73 -6.11
C VAL A 108 -8.31 -5.69 -7.08
N THR A 109 -8.27 -6.04 -8.37
CA THR A 109 -7.91 -5.16 -9.49
C THR A 109 -9.12 -4.92 -10.40
N ASP A 110 -9.00 -4.02 -11.37
CA ASP A 110 -10.09 -3.53 -12.25
C ASP A 110 -10.74 -4.62 -13.15
N ALA A 111 -10.12 -5.79 -13.31
CA ALA A 111 -10.57 -6.78 -14.29
C ALA A 111 -11.59 -7.78 -13.71
N ALA A 112 -12.87 -7.47 -13.83
CA ALA A 112 -13.98 -8.40 -14.14
C ALA A 112 -14.06 -9.76 -13.40
N ASN A 113 -13.49 -9.88 -12.20
CA ASN A 113 -13.76 -11.01 -11.31
C ASN A 113 -14.40 -10.40 -10.08
N SER A 114 -15.73 -10.43 -10.05
CA SER A 114 -16.58 -9.88 -9.00
C SER A 114 -16.33 -10.62 -7.70
N VAL A 115 -15.21 -10.31 -7.04
CA VAL A 115 -14.99 -10.65 -5.65
C VAL A 115 -16.01 -9.84 -4.87
N ALA A 116 -16.77 -10.47 -3.97
CA ALA A 116 -17.74 -9.75 -3.15
C ALA A 116 -16.99 -8.62 -2.41
N TYR A 117 -17.23 -7.38 -2.84
CA TYR A 117 -16.72 -6.18 -2.21
C TYR A 117 -17.59 -5.96 -1.00
N ALA A 118 -17.00 -6.24 0.13
CA ALA A 118 -17.74 -6.31 1.34
C ALA A 118 -17.26 -5.16 2.21
N ASP A 119 -17.64 -3.96 1.75
CA ASP A 119 -17.38 -2.70 2.41
C ASP A 119 -17.82 -2.83 3.88
N PHE A 120 -16.94 -2.48 4.81
CA PHE A 120 -17.21 -2.66 6.24
C PHE A 120 -18.46 -1.86 6.70
N THR A 121 -18.85 -0.84 5.93
CA THR A 121 -20.07 -0.03 6.08
C THR A 121 -21.36 -0.68 5.56
N GLY A 122 -21.29 -1.90 5.02
CA GLY A 122 -22.48 -2.66 4.68
C GLY A 122 -23.20 -2.13 3.44
N THR A 123 -22.67 -2.46 2.26
CA THR A 123 -23.49 -2.68 1.06
C THR A 123 -22.71 -3.65 0.19
N ILE A 124 -23.27 -4.83 -0.04
CA ILE A 124 -22.77 -5.82 -0.99
C ILE A 124 -23.19 -5.32 -2.38
N GLY A 125 -22.21 -4.94 -3.21
CA GLY A 125 -22.39 -4.63 -4.63
C GLY A 125 -22.13 -5.85 -5.51
#